data_AF-A0A3G6RC08-F1
#
_entry.id   AF-A0A3G6RC08-F1
#
_cell.length_a   1.000
_cell.length_b   1.000
_cell.length_c   1.000
_cell.angle_alpha   90.00
_cell.angle_beta   90.00
_cell.angle_gamma   90.00
#
_symmetry.space_group_name_H-M   'P 1'
#
loop_
_entity.id
_entity.type
_entity.pdbx_description
1 polymer ?
#
loop_
_entity_poly.entity_id
_entity_poly.type
_entity_poly.pdbx_seq_one_letter_code
_entity_poly.pdbx_strand_id
1 'polypeptide(L)'
;MNELLKIETLDVSQLPELQGMREKQLQIVKENPFIEIIDNKTFDEAKKARTTLVTARTEIQNQDKLIASKIKKFRETVAGASEELISITRPHEEKQQQEVKRWEELKVKEKQEKLRLEEERKNNIKNSISCIIDEAYMKINKCSFETIESLKVDFEEGLYKTDVSQFEEFELDFNEKLIQFKNAFSSKIKTLEEAEAQRLENIRLQEEKAKLDAEKAKMEADRKAEEARVQKERNKLAAEKEKHDAELKAKEEDARKLREAEEEKLRKQREELEAEKAHLAKIETDRLAKEDAERKEKEDAERAAKEKAEAEAKAKAESERLEALKPEKQKAVEFLQSLQYSIADPEIKDEKLKAEFIRSMERIQDAISDAVSVIKNFK
;
A
#
# COMPACT_ATOMS: atom_id res chain seq x y z
N MET A 1 -88.65 46.24 -70.75
CA MET A 1 -87.24 45.83 -70.60
C MET A 1 -86.41 47.08 -70.82
N ASN A 2 -85.81 47.62 -69.76
CA ASN A 2 -84.87 48.74 -69.92
C ASN A 2 -83.62 48.20 -70.60
N GLU A 3 -83.31 48.70 -71.79
CA GLU A 3 -82.00 48.48 -72.38
C GLU A 3 -80.96 49.07 -71.42
N LEU A 4 -80.14 48.21 -70.83
CA LEU A 4 -78.99 48.65 -70.05
C LEU A 4 -77.99 49.32 -71.00
N LEU A 5 -77.60 50.56 -70.68
CA LEU A 5 -76.51 51.26 -71.36
C LEU A 5 -75.22 50.42 -71.23
N LYS A 6 -74.73 49.91 -72.36
CA LYS A 6 -73.44 49.23 -72.44
C LYS A 6 -72.36 50.25 -72.83
N ILE A 7 -71.49 50.59 -71.88
CA ILE A 7 -70.43 51.59 -72.07
C ILE A 7 -69.51 51.21 -73.24
N GLU A 8 -69.22 49.91 -73.40
CA GLU A 8 -68.34 49.38 -74.45
C GLU A 8 -68.90 49.53 -75.87
N THR A 9 -70.21 49.70 -76.02
CA THR A 9 -70.88 49.77 -77.34
C THR A 9 -71.41 51.17 -77.64
N LEU A 10 -71.01 52.19 -76.89
CA LEU A 10 -71.45 53.56 -77.09
C LEU A 10 -70.83 54.16 -78.36
N ASP A 11 -71.66 54.50 -79.34
CA ASP A 11 -71.21 55.22 -80.54
C ASP A 11 -70.94 56.70 -80.20
N VAL A 12 -69.68 57.09 -80.27
CA VAL A 12 -69.19 58.45 -79.95
C VAL A 12 -69.78 59.51 -80.89
N SER A 13 -70.18 59.13 -82.11
CA SER A 13 -70.79 60.06 -83.07
C SER A 13 -72.24 60.46 -82.70
N GLN A 14 -72.87 59.69 -81.80
CA GLN A 14 -74.20 59.97 -81.26
C GLN A 14 -74.16 60.89 -80.03
N LEU A 15 -72.97 61.31 -79.58
CA LEU A 15 -72.86 62.25 -78.47
C LEU A 15 -73.44 63.62 -78.90
N PRO A 16 -74.36 64.20 -78.11
CA PRO A 16 -74.94 65.51 -78.41
C PRO A 16 -73.88 66.61 -78.63
N GLU A 17 -72.74 66.51 -77.96
CA GLU A 17 -71.61 67.44 -78.07
C GLU A 17 -70.88 67.38 -79.42
N LEU A 18 -71.00 66.27 -80.15
CA LEU A 18 -70.33 66.05 -81.45
C LEU A 18 -71.30 66.01 -82.63
N GLN A 19 -72.61 65.95 -82.36
CA GLN A 19 -73.65 65.86 -83.37
C GLN A 19 -73.63 67.08 -84.31
N GLY A 20 -73.57 66.85 -85.63
CA GLY A 20 -73.55 67.90 -86.64
C GLY A 20 -72.25 68.71 -86.74
N MET A 21 -71.26 68.42 -85.88
CA MET A 21 -69.99 69.17 -85.88
C MET A 21 -69.19 68.92 -87.14
N ARG A 22 -69.25 67.72 -87.72
CA ARG A 22 -68.55 67.39 -88.98
C ARG A 22 -69.05 68.26 -90.13
N GLU A 23 -70.36 68.32 -90.30
CA GLU A 23 -71.02 69.12 -91.34
C GLU A 23 -70.72 70.60 -91.14
N LYS A 24 -70.76 71.07 -89.88
CA LYS A 24 -70.39 72.45 -89.51
C LYS A 24 -68.94 72.78 -89.90
N GLN A 25 -67.98 71.90 -89.59
CA GLN A 25 -66.57 72.12 -89.96
C GLN A 25 -66.38 72.15 -91.48
N LEU A 26 -67.00 71.23 -92.21
CA LEU A 26 -66.93 71.19 -93.67
C LEU A 26 -67.49 72.48 -94.29
N GLN A 27 -68.59 73.01 -93.74
CA GLN A 27 -69.16 74.28 -94.19
C GLN A 27 -68.23 75.46 -93.89
N ILE A 28 -67.66 75.53 -92.68
CA ILE A 28 -66.71 76.59 -92.29
C ILE A 28 -65.48 76.59 -93.20
N VAL A 29 -64.93 75.41 -93.53
CA VAL A 29 -63.80 75.29 -94.45
C VAL A 29 -64.17 75.76 -95.86
N LYS A 30 -65.37 75.41 -96.34
CA LYS A 30 -65.88 75.86 -97.64
C LYS A 30 -66.05 77.38 -97.71
N GLU A 31 -66.51 78.01 -96.64
CA GLU A 31 -66.73 79.46 -96.55
C GLU A 31 -65.46 80.26 -96.31
N ASN A 32 -64.39 79.62 -95.82
CA ASN A 32 -63.12 80.26 -95.49
C ASN A 32 -61.98 79.55 -96.24
N PRO A 33 -61.94 79.63 -97.59
CA PRO A 33 -60.89 79.00 -98.39
C PRO A 33 -59.52 79.62 -98.09
N PHE A 34 -58.46 78.95 -98.53
CA PHE A 34 -57.11 79.49 -98.45
C PHE A 34 -56.98 80.76 -99.30
N ILE A 35 -56.39 81.80 -98.72
CA ILE A 35 -56.14 83.08 -99.38
C ILE A 35 -54.64 83.34 -99.32
N GLU A 36 -54.00 83.41 -100.49
CA GLU A 36 -52.61 83.85 -100.61
C GLU A 36 -52.52 85.37 -100.40
N ILE A 37 -51.57 85.80 -99.58
CA ILE A 37 -51.42 87.20 -99.19
C ILE A 37 -50.50 87.89 -100.18
N ILE A 38 -51.05 88.79 -100.98
CA ILE A 38 -50.33 89.56 -102.01
C ILE A 38 -50.40 91.07 -101.77
N ASP A 39 -51.33 91.52 -100.93
CA ASP A 39 -51.55 92.92 -100.56
C ASP A 39 -52.20 93.05 -99.17
N ASN A 40 -52.43 94.28 -98.71
CA ASN A 40 -53.06 94.54 -97.41
C ASN A 40 -54.52 94.04 -97.33
N LYS A 41 -55.24 93.99 -98.45
CA LYS A 41 -56.64 93.55 -98.46
C LYS A 41 -56.74 92.04 -98.27
N THR A 42 -55.95 91.27 -99.01
CA THR A 42 -55.83 89.82 -98.91
C THR A 42 -55.25 89.40 -97.55
N PHE A 43 -54.39 90.21 -96.93
CA PHE A 43 -53.95 90.01 -95.54
C PHE A 43 -55.12 90.05 -94.54
N ASP A 44 -55.99 91.06 -94.62
CA ASP A 44 -57.13 91.21 -93.71
C ASP A 44 -58.17 90.09 -93.88
N GLU A 45 -58.43 89.68 -95.13
CA GLU A 45 -59.31 88.56 -95.46
C GLU A 45 -58.74 87.23 -94.96
N ALA A 46 -57.45 86.97 -95.18
CA ALA A 46 -56.76 85.78 -94.66
C ALA A 46 -56.75 85.73 -93.13
N LYS A 47 -56.57 86.88 -92.46
CA LYS A 47 -56.62 86.97 -90.98
C LYS A 47 -58.02 86.65 -90.43
N LYS A 48 -59.08 87.11 -91.09
CA LYS A 48 -60.47 86.78 -90.73
C LYS A 48 -60.73 85.27 -90.91
N ALA A 49 -60.42 84.72 -92.08
CA ALA A 49 -60.55 83.29 -92.38
C ALA A 49 -59.79 82.42 -91.35
N ARG A 50 -58.53 82.76 -91.05
CA ARG A 50 -57.73 82.10 -90.01
C ARG A 50 -58.42 82.13 -88.64
N THR A 51 -58.95 83.29 -88.25
CA THR A 51 -59.59 83.45 -86.94
C THR A 51 -60.84 82.56 -86.85
N THR A 52 -61.64 82.51 -87.90
CA THR A 52 -62.81 81.61 -87.99
C THR A 52 -62.41 80.13 -87.90
N LEU A 53 -61.40 79.70 -88.68
CA LEU A 53 -60.90 78.32 -88.67
C LEU A 53 -60.32 77.92 -87.30
N VAL A 54 -59.54 78.81 -86.66
CA VAL A 54 -59.01 78.59 -85.32
C VAL A 54 -60.15 78.45 -84.31
N THR A 55 -61.15 79.33 -84.38
CA THR A 55 -62.32 79.30 -83.49
C THR A 55 -63.07 77.97 -83.64
N ALA A 56 -63.33 77.55 -84.87
CA ALA A 56 -63.99 76.29 -85.19
C ALA A 56 -63.24 75.07 -84.65
N ARG A 57 -61.90 75.04 -84.75
CA ARG A 57 -61.07 73.98 -84.14
C ARG A 57 -61.14 74.02 -82.62
N THR A 58 -61.00 75.19 -82.02
CA THR A 58 -61.02 75.33 -80.55
C THR A 58 -62.36 74.97 -79.95
N GLU A 59 -63.46 75.16 -80.68
CA GLU A 59 -64.79 74.69 -80.28
C GLU A 59 -64.82 73.18 -80.07
N ILE A 60 -64.28 72.38 -81.01
CA ILE A 60 -64.19 70.92 -80.87
C ILE A 60 -63.29 70.53 -79.68
N GLN A 61 -62.15 71.19 -79.52
CA GLN A 61 -61.25 70.95 -78.37
C GLN A 61 -61.94 71.24 -77.02
N ASN A 62 -62.85 72.21 -76.99
CA ASN A 62 -63.64 72.49 -75.79
C ASN A 62 -64.72 71.42 -75.55
N GLN A 63 -65.36 70.90 -76.61
CA GLN A 63 -66.31 69.79 -76.50
C GLN A 63 -65.62 68.50 -76.01
N ASP A 64 -64.42 68.19 -76.50
CA ASP A 64 -63.61 67.06 -76.02
C ASP A 64 -63.34 67.14 -74.50
N LYS A 65 -62.89 68.30 -74.02
CA LYS A 65 -62.70 68.54 -72.58
C LYS A 65 -63.99 68.38 -71.77
N LEU A 66 -65.12 68.82 -72.32
CA LEU A 66 -66.43 68.68 -71.68
C LEU A 66 -66.83 67.21 -71.56
N ILE A 67 -66.66 66.42 -72.64
CA ILE A 67 -66.91 64.97 -72.65
C ILE A 67 -66.02 64.27 -71.61
N ALA A 68 -64.71 64.57 -71.59
CA ALA A 68 -63.78 63.99 -70.61
C ALA A 68 -64.20 64.30 -69.16
N SER A 69 -64.64 65.52 -68.88
CA SER A 69 -65.17 65.92 -67.57
C SER A 69 -66.41 65.11 -67.18
N LYS A 70 -67.35 64.90 -68.10
CA LYS A 70 -68.55 64.07 -67.88
C LYS A 70 -68.21 62.61 -67.59
N ILE A 71 -67.29 62.01 -68.34
CA ILE A 71 -66.81 60.64 -68.11
C ILE A 71 -66.15 60.51 -66.74
N LYS A 72 -65.30 61.48 -66.37
CA LYS A 72 -64.67 61.52 -65.04
C LYS A 72 -65.73 61.53 -63.93
N LYS A 73 -66.73 62.39 -64.03
CA LYS A 73 -67.83 62.48 -63.06
C LYS A 73 -68.62 61.17 -62.96
N PHE A 74 -68.90 60.53 -64.11
CA PHE A 74 -69.55 59.22 -64.14
C PHE A 74 -68.73 58.17 -63.38
N ARG A 75 -67.41 58.10 -63.63
CA ARG A 75 -66.50 57.19 -62.91
C ARG A 75 -66.50 57.46 -61.40
N GLU A 76 -66.48 58.72 -60.99
CA GLU A 76 -66.57 59.09 -59.57
C GLU A 76 -67.88 58.61 -58.94
N THR A 77 -69.01 58.73 -59.66
CA THR A 77 -70.30 58.20 -59.19
C THR A 77 -70.29 56.67 -59.08
N VAL A 78 -69.69 55.96 -60.05
CA VAL A 78 -69.54 54.50 -59.98
C VAL A 78 -68.66 54.09 -58.80
N ALA A 79 -67.57 54.81 -58.54
CA ALA A 79 -66.71 54.56 -57.38
C ALA A 79 -67.46 54.80 -56.06
N GLY A 80 -68.25 55.87 -55.96
CA GLY A 80 -69.11 56.15 -54.80
C GLY A 80 -70.12 55.04 -54.54
N ALA A 81 -70.86 54.60 -55.58
CA ALA A 81 -71.80 53.49 -55.46
C ALA A 81 -71.10 52.17 -55.06
N SER A 82 -69.89 51.93 -55.55
CA SER A 82 -69.10 50.76 -55.17
C SER A 82 -68.69 50.82 -53.69
N GLU A 83 -68.25 51.98 -53.20
CA GLU A 83 -67.90 52.15 -51.79
C GLU A 83 -69.13 52.05 -50.88
N GLU A 84 -70.30 52.56 -51.29
CA GLU A 84 -71.56 52.35 -50.58
C GLU A 84 -71.87 50.85 -50.45
N LEU A 85 -71.76 50.07 -51.54
CA LEU A 85 -71.95 48.62 -51.49
C LEU A 85 -70.94 47.91 -50.59
N ILE A 86 -69.67 48.31 -50.64
CA ILE A 86 -68.62 47.76 -49.76
C ILE A 86 -68.89 48.11 -48.30
N SER A 87 -69.36 49.33 -48.03
CA SER A 87 -69.65 49.81 -46.67
C SER A 87 -70.77 49.02 -45.98
N ILE A 88 -71.64 48.36 -46.77
CA ILE A 88 -72.66 47.45 -46.24
C ILE A 88 -72.01 46.21 -45.62
N THR A 89 -70.98 45.64 -46.24
CA THR A 89 -70.40 44.36 -45.79
C THR A 89 -69.16 44.51 -44.92
N ARG A 90 -68.32 45.52 -45.16
CA ARG A 90 -67.03 45.70 -44.48
C ARG A 90 -67.14 45.72 -42.93
N PRO A 91 -68.07 46.47 -42.30
CA PRO A 91 -68.15 46.48 -40.83
C PRO A 91 -68.54 45.12 -40.23
N HIS A 92 -69.37 44.34 -40.94
CA HIS A 92 -69.76 43.00 -40.51
C HIS A 92 -68.62 42.00 -40.65
N GLU A 93 -67.86 42.09 -41.74
CA GLU A 93 -66.64 41.31 -41.95
C GLU A 93 -65.61 41.61 -40.85
N GLU A 94 -65.32 42.88 -40.60
CA GLU A 94 -64.34 43.30 -39.57
C GLU A 94 -64.77 42.82 -38.18
N LYS A 95 -66.05 42.94 -37.83
CA LYS A 95 -66.59 42.42 -36.57
C LYS A 95 -66.44 40.90 -36.48
N GLN A 96 -66.71 40.18 -37.56
CA GLN A 96 -66.55 38.72 -37.60
C GLN A 96 -65.07 38.32 -37.47
N GLN A 97 -64.16 39.01 -38.17
CA GLN A 97 -62.72 38.78 -38.08
C GLN A 97 -62.19 39.00 -36.66
N GLN A 98 -62.65 40.04 -35.96
CA GLN A 98 -62.26 40.32 -34.58
C GLN A 98 -62.72 39.21 -33.62
N GLU A 99 -63.96 38.72 -33.75
CA GLU A 99 -64.46 37.63 -32.90
C GLU A 99 -63.74 36.31 -33.20
N VAL A 100 -63.44 36.00 -34.46
CA VAL A 100 -62.63 34.83 -34.84
C VAL A 100 -61.25 34.90 -34.19
N LYS A 101 -60.54 36.04 -34.32
CA LYS A 101 -59.23 36.23 -33.69
C LYS A 101 -59.29 36.06 -32.17
N ARG A 102 -60.28 36.66 -31.51
CA ARG A 102 -60.50 36.53 -30.07
C ARG A 102 -60.67 35.06 -29.67
N TRP A 103 -61.48 34.30 -30.42
CA TRP A 103 -61.73 32.89 -30.13
C TRP A 103 -60.48 32.02 -30.35
N GLU A 104 -59.73 32.27 -31.42
CA GLU A 104 -58.46 31.59 -31.70
C GLU A 104 -57.44 31.86 -30.58
N GLU A 105 -57.31 33.10 -30.11
CA GLU A 105 -56.46 33.46 -28.98
C GLU A 105 -56.88 32.74 -27.69
N LEU A 106 -58.18 32.66 -27.40
CA LEU A 106 -58.71 31.90 -26.26
C LEU A 106 -58.38 30.41 -26.37
N LYS A 107 -58.51 29.82 -27.57
CA LYS A 107 -58.19 28.41 -27.80
C LYS A 107 -56.70 28.12 -27.68
N VAL A 108 -55.84 29.02 -28.14
CA VAL A 108 -54.40 28.92 -27.94
C VAL A 108 -54.06 28.96 -26.44
N LYS A 109 -54.65 29.90 -25.69
CA LYS A 109 -54.47 29.98 -24.23
C LYS A 109 -54.96 28.73 -23.51
N GLU A 110 -56.14 28.21 -23.87
CA GLU A 110 -56.68 26.97 -23.31
C GLU A 110 -55.73 25.78 -23.57
N LYS A 111 -55.17 25.68 -24.77
CA LYS A 111 -54.20 24.63 -25.12
C LYS A 111 -52.90 24.79 -24.33
N GLN A 112 -52.39 26.00 -24.19
CA GLN A 112 -51.20 26.30 -23.40
C GLN A 112 -51.40 25.98 -21.92
N GLU A 113 -52.56 26.33 -21.36
CA GLU A 113 -52.90 26.02 -19.97
C GLU A 113 -53.02 24.52 -19.72
N LYS A 114 -53.66 23.78 -20.64
CA LYS A 114 -53.71 22.31 -20.56
C LYS A 114 -52.32 21.68 -20.61
N LEU A 115 -51.42 22.19 -21.46
CA LEU A 115 -50.04 21.74 -21.50
C LEU A 115 -49.29 22.06 -20.20
N ARG A 116 -49.49 23.26 -19.65
CA ARG A 116 -48.89 23.68 -18.37
C ARG A 116 -49.34 22.80 -17.22
N LEU A 117 -50.66 22.55 -17.09
CA LEU A 117 -51.23 21.69 -16.05
C LEU A 117 -50.74 20.24 -16.17
N GLU A 118 -50.61 19.74 -17.39
CA GLU A 118 -50.07 18.40 -17.64
C GLU A 118 -48.57 18.31 -17.30
N GLU A 119 -47.78 19.35 -17.63
CA GLU A 119 -46.36 19.42 -17.25
C GLU A 119 -46.19 19.56 -15.73
N GLU A 120 -47.04 20.35 -15.07
CA GLU A 120 -47.09 20.48 -13.62
C GLU A 120 -47.45 19.15 -12.95
N ARG A 121 -48.44 18.41 -13.46
CA ARG A 121 -48.77 17.04 -13.00
C ARG A 121 -47.55 16.13 -13.08
N LYS A 122 -46.87 16.09 -14.24
CA LYS A 122 -45.67 15.27 -14.45
C LYS A 122 -44.55 15.64 -13.49
N ASN A 123 -44.30 16.94 -13.30
CA ASN A 123 -43.27 17.41 -12.38
C ASN A 123 -43.61 17.07 -10.93
N ASN A 124 -44.89 17.16 -10.54
CA ASN A 124 -45.33 16.75 -9.20
C ASN A 124 -45.09 15.26 -8.95
N ILE A 125 -45.36 14.39 -9.93
CA ILE A 125 -45.07 12.96 -9.83
C ILE A 125 -43.56 12.72 -9.70
N LYS A 126 -42.74 13.34 -10.55
CA LYS A 126 -41.27 13.21 -10.49
C LYS A 126 -40.69 13.71 -9.17
N ASN A 127 -41.24 14.79 -8.63
CA ASN A 127 -40.83 15.33 -7.33
C ASN A 127 -41.21 14.37 -6.21
N SER A 128 -42.42 13.79 -6.24
CA SER A 128 -42.86 12.78 -5.26
C SER A 128 -41.93 11.57 -5.25
N ILE A 129 -41.62 11.01 -6.44
CA ILE A 129 -40.66 9.92 -6.61
C ILE A 129 -39.30 10.30 -6.01
N SER A 130 -38.81 11.50 -6.30
CA SER A 130 -37.50 11.95 -5.83
C SER A 130 -37.48 12.12 -4.31
N CYS A 131 -38.50 12.73 -3.72
CA CYS A 131 -38.64 12.84 -2.26
C CYS A 131 -38.60 11.47 -1.57
N ILE A 132 -39.38 10.50 -2.05
CA ILE A 132 -39.41 9.13 -1.47
C ILE A 132 -38.01 8.50 -1.51
N ILE A 133 -37.33 8.59 -2.65
CA ILE A 133 -36.00 7.99 -2.83
C ILE A 133 -34.93 8.73 -2.01
N ASP A 134 -34.97 10.06 -1.98
CA ASP A 134 -34.01 10.89 -1.25
C ASP A 134 -34.14 10.71 0.27
N GLU A 135 -35.36 10.60 0.79
CA GLU A 135 -35.61 10.25 2.19
C GLU A 135 -35.03 8.88 2.55
N ALA A 136 -35.18 7.90 1.65
CA ALA A 136 -34.61 6.57 1.84
C ALA A 136 -33.07 6.61 1.82
N TYR A 137 -32.45 7.37 0.90
CA TYR A 137 -31.00 7.58 0.90
C TYR A 137 -30.50 8.28 2.17
N MET A 138 -31.25 9.23 2.71
CA MET A 138 -30.94 9.87 3.99
C MET A 138 -30.92 8.86 5.14
N LYS A 139 -31.82 7.86 5.12
CA LYS A 139 -31.81 6.75 6.08
C LYS A 139 -30.59 5.83 5.87
N ILE A 140 -30.23 5.49 4.63
CA ILE A 140 -29.00 4.72 4.31
C ILE A 140 -27.75 5.43 4.86
N ASN A 141 -27.65 6.74 4.65
CA ASN A 141 -26.48 7.51 5.07
C ASN A 141 -26.29 7.54 6.59
N LYS A 142 -27.40 7.49 7.34
CA LYS A 142 -27.41 7.45 8.81
C LYS A 142 -27.34 6.02 9.37
N CYS A 143 -27.36 4.99 8.53
CA CYS A 143 -27.32 3.60 8.96
C CYS A 143 -25.98 3.24 9.60
N SER A 144 -26.06 2.56 10.74
CA SER A 144 -24.96 1.94 11.48
C SER A 144 -25.12 0.41 11.48
N PHE A 145 -24.09 -0.33 11.88
CA PHE A 145 -24.13 -1.79 11.90
C PHE A 145 -25.32 -2.34 12.72
N GLU A 146 -25.61 -1.74 13.88
CA GLU A 146 -26.68 -2.17 14.78
C GLU A 146 -28.08 -1.94 14.20
N THR A 147 -28.22 -1.00 13.27
CA THR A 147 -29.52 -0.57 12.72
C THR A 147 -29.85 -1.20 11.37
N ILE A 148 -28.95 -2.02 10.81
CA ILE A 148 -29.12 -2.67 9.49
C ILE A 148 -30.45 -3.44 9.43
N GLU A 149 -30.71 -4.33 10.39
CA GLU A 149 -31.90 -5.20 10.34
C GLU A 149 -33.19 -4.41 10.50
N SER A 150 -33.23 -3.45 11.43
CA SER A 150 -34.40 -2.56 11.56
C SER A 150 -34.68 -1.77 10.29
N LEU A 151 -33.63 -1.34 9.59
CA LEU A 151 -33.75 -0.54 8.38
C LEU A 151 -34.15 -1.40 7.16
N LYS A 152 -33.70 -2.66 7.09
CA LYS A 152 -34.20 -3.63 6.10
C LYS A 152 -35.71 -3.79 6.22
N VAL A 153 -36.22 -4.00 7.43
CA VAL A 153 -37.67 -4.14 7.68
C VAL A 153 -38.42 -2.87 7.28
N ASP A 154 -37.93 -1.68 7.68
CA ASP A 154 -38.54 -0.39 7.30
C ASP A 154 -38.65 -0.23 5.77
N PHE A 155 -37.63 -0.62 5.01
CA PHE A 155 -37.68 -0.57 3.55
C PHE A 155 -38.57 -1.65 2.92
N GLU A 156 -38.62 -2.86 3.47
CA GLU A 156 -39.50 -3.94 2.99
C GLU A 156 -40.98 -3.64 3.24
N GLU A 157 -41.30 -2.99 4.36
CA GLU A 157 -42.68 -2.65 4.72
C GLU A 157 -43.14 -1.31 4.12
N GLY A 158 -42.22 -0.35 3.96
CA GLY A 158 -42.49 0.95 3.37
C GLY A 158 -42.13 1.01 1.89
N LEU A 159 -40.86 1.29 1.60
CA LEU A 159 -40.39 1.67 0.26
C LEU A 159 -40.71 0.62 -0.81
N TYR A 160 -40.47 -0.66 -0.53
CA TYR A 160 -40.63 -1.75 -1.53
C TYR A 160 -42.09 -2.11 -1.81
N LYS A 161 -43.01 -1.66 -0.94
CA LYS A 161 -44.45 -1.83 -1.11
C LYS A 161 -45.15 -0.55 -1.56
N THR A 162 -44.39 0.47 -1.97
CA THR A 162 -44.95 1.70 -2.55
C THR A 162 -45.83 1.33 -3.73
N ASP A 163 -47.09 1.79 -3.73
CA ASP A 163 -48.00 1.60 -4.85
C ASP A 163 -47.48 2.38 -6.06
N VAL A 164 -46.95 1.67 -7.05
CA VAL A 164 -46.35 2.30 -8.23
C VAL A 164 -47.40 2.92 -9.16
N SER A 165 -48.67 2.51 -9.08
CA SER A 165 -49.73 3.01 -9.95
C SER A 165 -49.99 4.51 -9.80
N GLN A 166 -49.64 5.07 -8.63
CA GLN A 166 -49.71 6.51 -8.36
C GLN A 166 -48.71 7.33 -9.21
N PHE A 167 -47.73 6.68 -9.83
CA PHE A 167 -46.69 7.32 -10.64
C PHE A 167 -47.00 7.32 -12.14
N GLU A 168 -48.11 6.71 -12.56
CA GLU A 168 -48.61 6.72 -13.94
C GLU A 168 -47.51 6.39 -14.98
N GLU A 169 -47.12 7.33 -15.84
CA GLU A 169 -46.11 7.09 -16.87
C GLU A 169 -44.67 6.95 -16.33
N PHE A 170 -44.44 7.27 -15.05
CA PHE A 170 -43.13 7.26 -14.40
C PHE A 170 -42.91 6.04 -13.51
N GLU A 171 -43.73 5.00 -13.63
CA GLU A 171 -43.52 3.71 -12.96
C GLU A 171 -42.13 3.13 -13.25
N LEU A 172 -41.68 3.19 -14.51
CA LEU A 172 -40.36 2.70 -14.89
C LEU A 172 -39.24 3.51 -14.26
N ASP A 173 -39.37 4.84 -14.22
CA ASP A 173 -38.40 5.74 -13.59
C ASP A 173 -38.27 5.46 -12.08
N PHE A 174 -39.39 5.24 -11.39
CA PHE A 174 -39.37 4.85 -9.97
C PHE A 174 -38.68 3.51 -9.77
N ASN A 175 -39.01 2.50 -10.58
CA ASN A 175 -38.40 1.18 -10.50
C ASN A 175 -36.89 1.21 -10.77
N GLU A 176 -36.43 2.02 -11.73
CA GLU A 176 -35.00 2.22 -11.99
C GLU A 176 -34.31 2.83 -10.76
N LYS A 177 -34.86 3.92 -10.21
CA LYS A 177 -34.33 4.53 -8.97
C LYS A 177 -34.34 3.55 -7.80
N LEU A 178 -35.36 2.71 -7.69
CA LEU A 178 -35.45 1.70 -6.64
C LEU A 178 -34.36 0.63 -6.76
N ILE A 179 -34.00 0.21 -7.98
CA ILE A 179 -32.88 -0.71 -8.21
C ILE A 179 -31.56 -0.05 -7.80
N GLN A 180 -31.32 1.20 -8.21
CA GLN A 180 -30.13 1.96 -7.83
C GLN A 180 -30.02 2.10 -6.30
N PHE A 181 -31.16 2.38 -5.65
CA PHE A 181 -31.27 2.44 -4.20
C PHE A 181 -30.92 1.09 -3.53
N LYS A 182 -31.49 -0.02 -4.01
CA LYS A 182 -31.20 -1.37 -3.47
C LYS A 182 -29.71 -1.71 -3.55
N ASN A 183 -29.07 -1.36 -4.67
CA ASN A 183 -27.63 -1.55 -4.84
C ASN A 183 -26.82 -0.70 -3.85
N ALA A 184 -27.20 0.57 -3.66
CA ALA A 184 -26.55 1.44 -2.71
C ALA A 184 -26.70 0.94 -1.26
N PHE A 185 -27.89 0.48 -0.88
CA PHE A 185 -28.13 -0.07 0.45
C PHE A 185 -27.32 -1.35 0.69
N SER A 186 -27.32 -2.28 -0.28
CA SER A 186 -26.52 -3.50 -0.21
C SER A 186 -25.02 -3.19 -0.07
N SER A 187 -24.50 -2.22 -0.82
CA SER A 187 -23.11 -1.78 -0.70
C SER A 187 -22.81 -1.19 0.68
N LYS A 188 -23.74 -0.40 1.25
CA LYS A 188 -23.60 0.18 2.59
C LYS A 188 -23.58 -0.90 3.67
N ILE A 189 -24.47 -1.88 3.59
CA ILE A 189 -24.52 -3.04 4.49
C ILE A 189 -23.17 -3.75 4.48
N LYS A 190 -22.69 -4.14 3.30
CA LYS A 190 -21.41 -4.84 3.15
C LYS A 190 -20.24 -4.06 3.77
N THR A 191 -20.20 -2.74 3.55
CA THR A 191 -19.16 -1.87 4.11
C THR A 191 -19.21 -1.86 5.65
N LEU A 192 -20.41 -1.82 6.23
CA LEU A 192 -20.58 -1.83 7.70
C LEU A 192 -20.25 -3.20 8.30
N GLU A 193 -20.64 -4.29 7.63
CA GLU A 193 -20.31 -5.66 8.04
C GLU A 193 -18.80 -5.91 8.02
N GLU A 194 -18.10 -5.46 6.97
CA GLU A 194 -16.64 -5.54 6.87
C GLU A 194 -15.96 -4.69 7.96
N ALA A 195 -16.45 -3.48 8.23
CA ALA A 195 -15.93 -2.62 9.28
C ALA A 195 -16.10 -3.24 10.67
N GLU A 196 -17.25 -3.87 10.94
CA GLU A 196 -17.50 -4.54 12.21
C GLU A 196 -16.65 -5.81 12.37
N ALA A 197 -16.50 -6.60 11.31
CA ALA A 197 -15.62 -7.76 11.31
C ALA A 197 -14.16 -7.35 11.63
N GLN A 198 -13.68 -6.26 11.03
CA GLN A 198 -12.35 -5.71 11.32
C GLN A 198 -12.23 -5.23 12.77
N ARG A 199 -13.28 -4.61 13.33
CA ARG A 199 -13.32 -4.19 14.74
C ARG A 199 -13.19 -5.40 15.67
N LEU A 200 -13.95 -6.45 15.43
CA LEU A 200 -13.90 -7.70 16.22
C LEU A 200 -12.54 -8.38 16.10
N GLU A 201 -11.94 -8.42 14.91
CA GLU A 201 -10.59 -8.98 14.72
C GLU A 201 -9.52 -8.17 15.46
N ASN A 202 -9.62 -6.83 15.43
CA ASN A 202 -8.70 -5.97 16.19
C ASN A 202 -8.81 -6.20 17.70
N ILE A 203 -10.01 -6.39 18.24
CA ILE A 203 -10.22 -6.75 19.65
C ILE A 203 -9.55 -8.08 19.96
N ARG A 204 -9.77 -9.11 19.13
CA ARG A 204 -9.13 -10.42 19.30
C ARG A 204 -7.60 -10.32 19.30
N LEU A 205 -7.02 -9.57 18.36
CA LEU A 205 -5.57 -9.35 18.28
C LEU A 205 -5.03 -8.59 19.50
N GLN A 206 -5.78 -7.64 20.05
CA GLN A 206 -5.40 -6.94 21.27
C GLN A 206 -5.43 -7.87 22.49
N GLU A 207 -6.48 -8.69 22.63
CA GLU A 207 -6.56 -9.68 23.70
C GLU A 207 -5.45 -10.73 23.62
N GLU A 208 -5.13 -11.20 22.41
CA GLU A 208 -4.03 -12.15 22.18
C GLU A 208 -2.67 -11.53 22.52
N LYS A 209 -2.43 -10.27 22.10
CA LYS A 209 -1.22 -9.52 22.49
C LYS A 209 -1.12 -9.35 24.00
N ALA A 210 -2.22 -8.98 24.67
CA ALA A 210 -2.25 -8.81 26.12
C ALA A 210 -1.93 -10.13 26.86
N LYS A 211 -2.44 -11.28 26.37
CA LYS A 211 -2.10 -12.60 26.91
C LYS A 211 -0.62 -12.92 26.74
N LEU A 212 -0.08 -12.67 25.55
CA LEU A 212 1.33 -12.92 25.25
C LEU A 212 2.26 -12.03 26.07
N ASP A 213 1.91 -10.77 26.27
CA ASP A 213 2.67 -9.84 27.11
C ASP A 213 2.59 -10.25 28.59
N ALA A 214 1.44 -10.71 29.07
CA ALA A 214 1.29 -11.25 30.42
C ALA A 214 2.11 -12.55 30.61
N GLU A 215 2.14 -13.44 29.62
CA GLU A 215 2.95 -14.65 29.64
C GLU A 215 4.45 -14.34 29.64
N LYS A 216 4.89 -13.40 28.80
CA LYS A 216 6.28 -12.89 28.81
C LYS A 216 6.65 -12.29 30.16
N ALA A 217 5.78 -11.46 30.75
CA ALA A 217 6.01 -10.86 32.06
C ALA A 217 6.13 -11.94 33.15
N LYS A 218 5.30 -12.99 33.09
CA LYS A 218 5.38 -14.13 34.01
C LYS A 218 6.67 -14.92 33.82
N MET A 219 7.05 -15.25 32.59
CA MET A 219 8.31 -15.94 32.30
C MET A 219 9.52 -15.11 32.74
N GLU A 220 9.49 -13.79 32.56
CA GLU A 220 10.58 -12.91 33.01
C GLU A 220 10.63 -12.83 34.55
N ALA A 221 9.47 -12.80 35.22
CA ALA A 221 9.40 -12.86 36.68
C ALA A 221 9.92 -14.20 37.22
N ASP A 222 9.53 -15.32 36.61
CA ASP A 222 10.01 -16.66 36.95
C ASP A 222 11.52 -16.77 36.71
N ARG A 223 12.05 -16.24 35.60
CA ARG A 223 13.49 -16.18 35.33
C ARG A 223 14.22 -15.35 36.39
N LYS A 224 13.72 -14.16 36.75
CA LYS A 224 14.33 -13.31 37.79
C LYS A 224 14.28 -13.98 39.17
N ALA A 225 13.19 -14.66 39.49
CA ALA A 225 13.04 -15.42 40.74
C ALA A 225 14.03 -16.59 40.80
N GLU A 226 14.20 -17.31 39.69
CA GLU A 226 15.16 -18.40 39.56
C GLU A 226 16.61 -17.90 39.63
N GLU A 227 16.94 -16.82 38.92
CA GLU A 227 18.25 -16.17 39.01
C GLU A 227 18.57 -15.73 40.44
N ALA A 228 17.59 -15.14 41.15
CA ALA A 228 17.75 -14.78 42.55
C ALA A 228 17.95 -16.02 43.46
N ARG A 229 17.26 -17.13 43.17
CA ARG A 229 17.41 -18.40 43.89
C ARG A 229 18.81 -18.99 43.67
N VAL A 230 19.25 -19.09 42.42
CA VAL A 230 20.59 -19.57 42.04
C VAL A 230 21.67 -18.68 42.65
N GLN A 231 21.50 -17.36 42.64
CA GLN A 231 22.46 -16.45 43.27
C GLN A 231 22.51 -16.63 44.79
N LYS A 232 21.36 -16.83 45.45
CA LYS A 232 21.29 -17.11 46.88
C LYS A 232 21.96 -18.44 47.24
N GLU A 233 21.77 -19.48 46.43
CA GLU A 233 22.47 -20.76 46.61
C GLU A 233 23.97 -20.65 46.37
N ARG A 234 24.41 -19.93 45.33
CA ARG A 234 25.84 -19.65 45.10
C ARG A 234 26.47 -18.91 46.27
N ASN A 235 25.79 -17.90 46.82
CA ASN A 235 26.27 -17.16 47.98
C ASN A 235 26.35 -18.04 49.23
N LYS A 236 25.37 -18.94 49.44
CA LYS A 236 25.42 -19.93 50.54
C LYS A 236 26.60 -20.89 50.38
N LEU A 237 26.79 -21.44 49.17
CA LEU A 237 27.89 -22.36 48.88
C LEU A 237 29.25 -21.68 49.03
N ALA A 238 29.37 -20.41 48.60
CA ALA A 238 30.58 -19.61 48.80
C ALA A 238 30.87 -19.39 50.30
N ALA A 239 29.85 -19.02 51.09
CA ALA A 239 29.98 -18.85 52.54
C ALA A 239 30.31 -20.17 53.26
N GLU A 240 29.79 -21.30 52.78
CA GLU A 240 30.08 -22.63 53.32
C GLU A 240 31.51 -23.07 52.99
N LYS A 241 31.98 -22.82 51.77
CA LYS A 241 33.40 -22.99 51.39
C LYS A 241 34.32 -22.12 52.22
N GLU A 242 33.97 -20.84 52.43
CA GLU A 242 34.77 -19.93 53.24
C GLU A 242 34.84 -20.37 54.70
N LYS A 243 33.75 -20.89 55.27
CA LYS A 243 33.74 -21.51 56.60
C LYS A 243 34.59 -22.78 56.66
N HIS A 244 34.48 -23.65 55.66
CA HIS A 244 35.27 -24.87 55.58
C HIS A 244 36.77 -24.56 55.45
N ASP A 245 37.14 -23.59 54.61
CA ASP A 245 38.53 -23.15 54.44
C ASP A 245 39.07 -22.47 55.71
N ALA A 246 38.25 -21.70 56.42
CA ALA A 246 38.61 -21.14 57.73
C ALA A 246 38.79 -22.23 58.80
N GLU A 247 37.95 -23.26 58.80
CA GLU A 247 38.07 -24.42 59.69
C GLU A 247 39.32 -25.25 59.38
N LEU A 248 39.64 -25.43 58.11
CA LEU A 248 40.87 -26.12 57.69
C LEU A 248 42.12 -25.36 58.16
N LYS A 249 42.15 -24.04 57.98
CA LYS A 249 43.24 -23.19 58.46
C LYS A 249 43.38 -23.23 59.98
N ALA A 250 42.26 -23.21 60.72
CA ALA A 250 42.28 -23.34 62.17
C ALA A 250 42.84 -24.71 62.62
N LYS A 251 42.42 -25.80 61.95
CA LYS A 251 42.94 -27.16 62.21
C LYS A 251 44.43 -27.29 61.85
N GLU A 252 44.88 -26.69 60.77
CA GLU A 252 46.30 -26.65 60.41
C GLU A 252 47.14 -25.85 61.42
N GLU A 253 46.60 -24.74 61.92
CA GLU A 253 47.28 -23.92 62.92
C GLU A 253 47.35 -24.61 64.29
N ASP A 254 46.30 -25.31 64.70
CA ASP A 254 46.30 -26.16 65.90
C ASP A 254 47.25 -27.36 65.76
N ALA A 255 47.30 -27.98 64.57
CA ALA A 255 48.26 -29.05 64.28
C ALA A 255 49.72 -28.56 64.25
N ARG A 256 49.96 -27.29 63.88
CA ARG A 256 51.29 -26.66 63.95
C ARG A 256 51.70 -26.43 65.40
N LYS A 257 50.81 -25.87 66.22
CA LYS A 257 51.05 -25.66 67.66
C LYS A 257 51.30 -26.98 68.40
N LEU A 258 50.58 -28.05 68.02
CA LEU A 258 50.79 -29.37 68.61
C LEU A 258 52.17 -29.95 68.25
N ARG A 259 52.61 -29.79 66.99
CA ARG A 259 53.95 -30.22 66.54
C ARG A 259 55.08 -29.43 67.19
N GLU A 260 54.94 -28.11 67.31
CA GLU A 260 55.90 -27.26 68.02
C GLU A 260 56.02 -27.65 69.50
N ALA A 261 54.91 -27.95 70.17
CA ALA A 261 54.92 -28.42 71.56
C ALA A 261 55.52 -29.84 71.72
N GLU A 262 55.40 -30.69 70.71
CA GLU A 262 55.97 -32.05 70.70
C GLU A 262 57.48 -32.03 70.41
N GLU A 263 57.94 -31.17 69.49
CA GLU A 263 59.37 -30.90 69.25
C GLU A 263 60.06 -30.31 70.48
N GLU A 264 59.40 -29.41 71.23
CA GLU A 264 59.98 -28.84 72.46
C GLU A 264 60.07 -29.88 73.58
N LYS A 265 59.11 -30.82 73.68
CA LYS A 265 59.21 -31.98 74.58
C LYS A 265 60.35 -32.92 74.18
N LEU A 266 60.52 -33.17 72.88
CA LEU A 266 61.59 -34.04 72.38
C LEU A 266 62.98 -33.41 72.57
N ARG A 267 63.08 -32.07 72.52
CA ARG A 267 64.33 -31.34 72.84
C ARG A 267 64.71 -31.47 74.31
N LYS A 268 63.75 -31.31 75.23
CA LYS A 268 63.99 -31.50 76.68
C LYS A 268 64.38 -32.94 77.03
N GLN A 269 63.75 -33.94 76.39
CA GLN A 269 64.14 -35.34 76.58
C GLN A 269 65.54 -35.67 76.06
N ARG A 270 66.03 -34.99 75.02
CA ARG A 270 67.41 -35.17 74.53
C ARG A 270 68.45 -34.55 75.45
N GLU A 271 68.16 -33.39 76.06
CA GLU A 271 69.03 -32.75 77.04
C GLU A 271 69.16 -33.58 78.35
N GLU A 272 68.09 -34.23 78.81
CA GLU A 272 68.12 -35.13 79.98
C GLU A 272 68.92 -36.42 79.72
N LEU A 273 68.82 -36.98 78.51
CA LEU A 273 69.51 -38.22 78.11
C LEU A 273 71.03 -38.01 77.88
N GLU A 274 71.43 -36.78 77.52
CA GLU A 274 72.84 -36.40 77.38
C GLU A 274 73.50 -36.12 78.74
N ALA A 275 72.75 -35.61 79.72
CA ALA A 275 73.20 -35.48 81.11
C ALA A 275 73.37 -36.84 81.83
N GLU A 276 72.52 -37.83 81.52
CA GLU A 276 72.60 -39.17 82.09
C GLU A 276 73.80 -39.99 81.54
N LYS A 277 74.15 -39.79 80.26
CA LYS A 277 75.37 -40.37 79.66
C LYS A 277 76.67 -39.80 80.24
N ALA A 278 76.68 -38.51 80.63
CA ALA A 278 77.83 -37.89 81.28
C ALA A 278 78.05 -38.40 82.72
N HIS A 279 76.99 -38.86 83.40
CA HIS A 279 77.08 -39.46 84.75
C HIS A 279 77.58 -40.91 84.72
N LEU A 280 77.20 -41.70 83.72
CA LEU A 280 77.66 -43.09 83.54
C LEU A 280 79.13 -43.19 83.10
N ALA A 281 79.61 -42.23 82.30
CA ALA A 281 81.02 -42.17 81.87
C ALA A 281 82.03 -41.94 83.03
N LYS A 282 81.56 -41.45 84.19
CA LYS A 282 82.40 -41.16 85.37
C LYS A 282 82.53 -42.35 86.33
N ILE A 283 81.68 -43.37 86.19
CA ILE A 283 81.67 -44.60 87.03
C ILE A 283 82.45 -45.74 86.34
N GLU A 284 82.50 -45.77 85.01
CA GLU A 284 83.23 -46.80 84.25
C GLU A 284 84.77 -46.57 84.27
N THR A 285 85.23 -45.33 84.47
CA THR A 285 86.66 -44.96 84.48
C THR A 285 87.44 -45.46 85.70
N ASP A 286 86.77 -45.80 86.80
CA ASP A 286 87.42 -46.33 88.02
C ASP A 286 87.49 -47.87 88.08
N ARG A 287 86.82 -48.58 87.16
CA ARG A 287 86.81 -50.06 87.12
C ARG A 287 87.81 -50.65 86.11
N LEU A 288 88.19 -49.90 85.08
CA LEU A 288 89.12 -50.34 84.01
C LEU A 288 90.62 -50.18 84.35
N ALA A 289 90.97 -49.50 85.45
CA ALA A 289 92.37 -49.29 85.85
C ALA A 289 93.05 -50.50 86.54
N LYS A 290 92.34 -51.63 86.71
CA LYS A 290 92.86 -52.82 87.43
C LYS A 290 92.97 -54.08 86.58
N GLU A 291 92.55 -54.06 85.31
CA GLU A 291 92.53 -55.25 84.43
C GLU A 291 93.44 -55.11 83.20
N ASP A 292 93.90 -53.89 82.89
CA ASP A 292 94.76 -53.58 81.72
C ASP A 292 96.29 -53.66 82.01
N ALA A 293 96.66 -54.25 83.15
CA ALA A 293 98.06 -54.53 83.52
C ALA A 293 98.55 -55.94 83.11
N GLU A 294 97.67 -56.83 82.64
CA GLU A 294 98.04 -58.21 82.28
C GLU A 294 97.90 -58.55 80.79
N ARG A 295 97.42 -57.63 79.94
CA ARG A 295 97.21 -57.90 78.51
C ARG A 295 97.93 -56.92 77.58
N LYS A 296 99.11 -56.45 77.99
CA LYS A 296 100.00 -55.58 77.19
C LYS A 296 101.35 -56.20 76.82
N GLU A 297 101.51 -57.52 77.01
CA GLU A 297 102.77 -58.24 76.74
C GLU A 297 102.63 -59.40 75.72
N LYS A 298 101.53 -59.49 74.97
CA LYS A 298 101.34 -60.58 73.99
C LYS A 298 100.69 -60.21 72.64
N GLU A 299 100.40 -58.94 72.38
CA GLU A 299 99.59 -58.53 71.20
C GLU A 299 100.35 -57.73 70.12
N ASP A 300 101.67 -57.57 70.24
CA ASP A 300 102.51 -56.88 69.25
C ASP A 300 103.59 -57.77 68.58
N ALA A 301 103.43 -59.10 68.62
CA ALA A 301 104.28 -60.04 67.88
C ALA A 301 103.53 -61.05 66.96
N GLU A 302 102.19 -61.03 66.91
CA GLU A 302 101.39 -62.00 66.11
C GLU A 302 100.44 -61.32 65.11
N ARG A 303 100.76 -60.08 64.69
CA ARG A 303 100.00 -59.29 63.69
C ARG A 303 100.67 -59.25 62.30
N ALA A 304 101.41 -60.30 61.94
CA ALA A 304 102.07 -60.40 60.62
C ALA A 304 101.88 -61.74 59.89
N ALA A 305 101.08 -62.67 60.43
CA ALA A 305 100.90 -64.01 59.82
C ALA A 305 99.44 -64.52 59.72
N LYS A 306 98.43 -63.71 60.10
CA LYS A 306 97.01 -64.12 60.11
C LYS A 306 96.11 -63.28 59.20
N GLU A 307 96.69 -62.66 58.18
CA GLU A 307 95.99 -61.87 57.16
C GLU A 307 95.90 -62.60 55.80
N LYS A 308 96.24 -63.90 55.77
CA LYS A 308 96.27 -64.72 54.54
C LYS A 308 95.36 -65.96 54.57
N ALA A 309 94.51 -66.13 55.59
CA ALA A 309 93.59 -67.27 55.71
C ALA A 309 92.10 -66.88 55.85
N GLU A 310 91.78 -65.60 56.03
CA GLU A 310 90.39 -65.10 56.15
C GLU A 310 89.86 -64.48 54.83
N ALA A 311 90.73 -64.40 53.80
CA ALA A 311 90.41 -63.95 52.45
C ALA A 311 89.85 -65.07 51.54
N GLU A 312 89.99 -66.36 51.89
CA GLU A 312 89.51 -67.49 51.06
C GLU A 312 88.08 -67.95 51.40
N ALA A 313 87.53 -67.59 52.56
CA ALA A 313 86.16 -67.98 52.94
C ALA A 313 85.08 -66.97 52.53
N LYS A 314 85.43 -65.70 52.26
CA LYS A 314 84.51 -64.67 51.74
C LYS A 314 84.47 -64.58 50.21
N ALA A 315 85.49 -65.06 49.51
CA ALA A 315 85.55 -65.07 48.04
C ALA A 315 84.72 -66.19 47.37
N LYS A 316 84.38 -67.27 48.10
CA LYS A 316 83.64 -68.42 47.55
C LYS A 316 82.11 -68.22 47.56
N ALA A 317 81.57 -67.44 48.51
CA ALA A 317 80.14 -67.12 48.60
C ALA A 317 79.69 -65.98 47.66
N GLU A 318 80.59 -65.12 47.21
CA GLU A 318 80.29 -64.02 46.27
C GLU A 318 80.53 -64.44 44.80
N SER A 319 81.40 -65.42 44.56
CA SER A 319 81.61 -66.05 43.24
C SER A 319 80.41 -66.90 42.78
N GLU A 320 79.77 -67.64 43.69
CA GLU A 320 78.61 -68.49 43.35
C GLU A 320 77.35 -67.67 43.00
N ARG A 321 77.21 -66.45 43.56
CA ARG A 321 76.13 -65.51 43.22
C ARG A 321 76.31 -64.88 41.83
N LEU A 322 77.54 -64.56 41.43
CA LEU A 322 77.87 -63.99 40.13
C LEU A 322 77.85 -65.02 38.99
N GLU A 323 78.09 -66.30 39.31
CA GLU A 323 78.06 -67.40 38.35
C GLU A 323 76.63 -67.88 38.01
N ALA A 324 75.69 -67.79 38.97
CA ALA A 324 74.26 -68.08 38.75
C ALA A 324 73.56 -67.04 37.84
N LEU A 325 74.09 -65.82 37.72
CA LEU A 325 73.55 -64.72 36.89
C LEU A 325 74.03 -64.73 35.43
N LYS A 326 75.00 -65.59 35.06
CA LYS A 326 75.52 -65.72 33.68
C LYS A 326 74.47 -66.16 32.65
N PRO A 327 73.66 -67.22 32.85
CA PRO A 327 72.69 -67.67 31.85
C PRO A 327 71.56 -66.67 31.59
N GLU A 328 71.19 -65.86 32.59
CA GLU A 328 70.13 -64.84 32.43
C GLU A 328 70.64 -63.58 31.70
N LYS A 329 71.88 -63.14 31.97
CA LYS A 329 72.54 -62.07 31.19
C LYS A 329 72.70 -62.46 29.72
N GLN A 330 73.06 -63.73 29.45
CA GLN A 330 73.21 -64.25 28.09
C GLN A 330 71.87 -64.23 27.32
N LYS A 331 70.76 -64.67 27.94
CA LYS A 331 69.42 -64.62 27.32
C LYS A 331 68.97 -63.20 26.97
N ALA A 332 69.23 -62.23 27.84
CA ALA A 332 68.86 -60.85 27.62
C ALA A 332 69.68 -60.21 26.47
N VAL A 333 70.98 -60.53 26.38
CA VAL A 333 71.84 -60.09 25.27
C VAL A 333 71.44 -60.76 23.96
N GLU A 334 71.17 -62.07 23.95
CA GLU A 334 70.75 -62.81 22.74
C GLU A 334 69.41 -62.31 22.21
N PHE A 335 68.45 -62.01 23.09
CA PHE A 335 67.17 -61.41 22.68
C PHE A 335 67.35 -60.05 22.01
N LEU A 336 68.14 -59.15 22.61
CA LEU A 336 68.39 -57.83 22.02
C LEU A 336 69.19 -57.90 20.71
N GLN A 337 70.14 -58.82 20.59
CA GLN A 337 70.88 -59.06 19.35
C GLN A 337 70.00 -59.70 18.26
N SER A 338 69.00 -60.50 18.62
CA SER A 338 68.04 -61.04 17.65
C SER A 338 67.18 -59.97 16.97
N LEU A 339 66.98 -58.82 17.63
CA LEU A 339 66.29 -57.66 17.05
C LEU A 339 67.18 -56.88 16.06
N GLN A 340 68.50 -57.15 16.06
CA GLN A 340 69.48 -56.40 15.28
C GLN A 340 69.53 -56.84 13.81
N TYR A 341 69.02 -58.02 13.45
CA TYR A 341 69.09 -58.54 12.07
C TYR A 341 67.97 -59.55 11.74
N SER A 342 66.81 -59.10 11.26
CA SER A 342 65.90 -59.98 10.48
C SER A 342 64.79 -59.26 9.71
N ILE A 343 65.06 -58.14 9.03
CA ILE A 343 64.14 -57.63 8.01
C ILE A 343 64.97 -57.15 6.82
N ALA A 344 64.77 -57.76 5.65
CA ALA A 344 65.37 -57.31 4.40
C ALA A 344 64.91 -55.87 4.11
N ASP A 345 65.86 -54.98 3.78
CA ASP A 345 65.56 -53.57 3.54
C ASP A 345 64.47 -53.41 2.46
N PRO A 346 63.39 -52.64 2.72
CA PRO A 346 62.38 -52.37 1.73
C PRO A 346 62.97 -51.56 0.57
N GLU A 347 62.62 -51.93 -0.66
CA GLU A 347 63.11 -51.25 -1.87
C GLU A 347 62.39 -49.89 -2.03
N ILE A 348 62.90 -48.86 -1.35
CA ILE A 348 62.35 -47.50 -1.38
C ILE A 348 62.95 -46.73 -2.57
N LYS A 349 62.09 -46.34 -3.52
CA LYS A 349 62.49 -45.61 -4.74
C LYS A 349 62.70 -44.10 -4.52
N ASP A 350 62.05 -43.52 -3.52
CA ASP A 350 62.19 -42.09 -3.17
C ASP A 350 63.45 -41.85 -2.33
N GLU A 351 64.39 -41.06 -2.84
CA GLU A 351 65.69 -40.83 -2.19
C GLU A 351 65.58 -40.14 -0.82
N LYS A 352 64.62 -39.22 -0.61
CA LYS A 352 64.47 -38.52 0.66
C LYS A 352 63.86 -39.45 1.71
N LEU A 353 62.86 -40.23 1.33
CA LEU A 353 62.25 -41.22 2.21
C LEU A 353 63.25 -42.32 2.57
N LYS A 354 64.09 -42.74 1.62
CA LYS A 354 65.17 -43.70 1.86
C LYS A 354 66.19 -43.15 2.87
N ALA A 355 66.61 -41.90 2.73
CA ALA A 355 67.53 -41.27 3.68
C ALA A 355 66.96 -41.19 5.10
N GLU A 356 65.67 -40.87 5.24
CA GLU A 356 65.05 -40.75 6.57
C GLU A 356 64.74 -42.14 7.19
N PHE A 357 64.45 -43.14 6.35
CA PHE A 357 64.35 -44.53 6.79
C PHE A 357 65.70 -45.05 7.33
N ILE A 358 66.81 -44.79 6.63
CA ILE A 358 68.16 -45.16 7.08
C ILE A 358 68.48 -44.52 8.44
N ARG A 359 68.25 -43.21 8.60
CA ARG A 359 68.48 -42.52 9.89
C ARG A 359 67.62 -43.08 11.03
N SER A 360 66.39 -43.48 10.73
CA SER A 360 65.50 -44.06 11.74
C SER A 360 65.97 -45.44 12.16
N MET A 361 66.49 -46.24 11.22
CA MET A 361 67.09 -47.55 11.50
C MET A 361 68.39 -47.45 12.31
N GLU A 362 69.26 -46.48 12.00
CA GLU A 362 70.49 -46.21 12.77
C GLU A 362 70.18 -45.90 14.25
N ARG A 363 69.17 -45.06 14.52
CA ARG A 363 68.75 -44.75 15.90
C ARG A 363 68.26 -45.98 16.67
N ILE A 364 67.58 -46.89 15.99
CA ILE A 364 67.11 -48.14 16.60
C ILE A 364 68.30 -49.05 16.92
N GLN A 365 69.28 -49.13 16.03
CA GLN A 365 70.51 -49.90 16.26
C GLN A 365 71.34 -49.34 17.43
N ASP A 366 71.49 -48.02 17.52
CA ASP A 366 72.19 -47.38 18.63
C ASP A 366 71.53 -47.67 19.97
N ALA A 367 70.20 -47.56 20.05
CA ALA A 367 69.44 -47.86 21.27
C ALA A 367 69.57 -49.34 21.70
N ILE A 368 69.59 -50.27 20.74
CA ILE A 368 69.82 -51.69 21.01
C ILE A 368 71.26 -51.92 21.51
N SER A 369 72.26 -51.26 20.90
CA SER A 369 73.67 -51.37 21.30
C SER A 369 73.91 -50.86 22.72
N ASP A 370 73.32 -49.71 23.09
CA ASP A 370 73.40 -49.15 24.43
C ASP A 370 72.76 -50.09 25.47
N ALA A 371 71.58 -50.64 25.18
CA ALA A 371 70.93 -51.61 26.06
C ALA A 371 71.78 -52.88 26.27
N VAL A 372 72.43 -53.39 25.21
CA VAL A 372 73.36 -54.53 25.32
C VAL A 372 74.59 -54.17 26.16
N SER A 373 75.13 -52.97 26.03
CA SER A 373 76.29 -52.49 26.80
C SER A 373 75.99 -52.40 28.29
N VAL A 374 74.82 -51.86 28.66
CA VAL A 374 74.37 -51.77 30.06
C VAL A 374 74.23 -53.16 30.68
N ILE A 375 73.64 -54.11 29.97
CA ILE A 375 73.43 -55.48 30.48
C ILE A 375 74.75 -56.24 30.61
N LYS A 376 75.71 -56.06 29.68
CA LYS A 376 77.05 -56.66 29.78
C LYS A 376 77.86 -56.13 30.98
N ASN A 377 77.64 -54.88 31.38
CA ASN A 377 78.41 -54.21 32.44
C ASN A 377 77.72 -54.24 33.82
N PHE A 378 76.62 -54.98 33.97
CA PHE A 378 75.92 -55.14 35.24
C PHE A 378 76.78 -55.91 36.27
N LYS A 379 77.09 -55.30 37.41
CA LYS A 379 77.92 -55.88 38.48
C LYS A 379 77.08 -56.63 39.51
#